data_AF-A0A229HK52-F1
#
_entry.id   AF-A0A229HK52-F1
#
_cell.length_a   1.000
_cell.length_b   1.000
_cell.length_c   1.000
_cell.angle_alpha   90.00
_cell.angle_beta   90.00
_cell.angle_gamma   90.00
#
_symmetry.space_group_name_H-M   'P 1'
#
loop_
_entity.id
_entity.type
_entity.pdbx_description
1 polymer ?
#
loop_
_entity_poly.entity_id
_entity_poly.type
_entity_poly.pdbx_seq_one_letter_code
_entity_poly.pdbx_strand_id
1 'polypeptide(L)'
;MGEDTVMGRPADGIRVPAPGTDRTPWWRTPWWPLRAAAVPLLASLLTLGTLVAWTTTGRAGTPAVLSVRDGRVFVPQNPEATAAFFTIVNSGGSDDRLTGVTAPAGGRAMLSRRIVTGKGMHGMQMVSAVTVPAGGALRMTANTVDVMIKPPPRIAPGDRLTFTLHFRDSPPITTRALAVRPGR
;
A
#
# COMPACT_ATOMS: atom_id res chain seq x y z
N MET A 1 -98.47 33.49 18.44
CA MET A 1 -98.64 34.07 19.78
C MET A 1 -99.60 33.13 20.50
N GLY A 2 -99.16 32.48 21.58
CA GLY A 2 -99.73 31.21 22.06
C GLY A 2 -98.57 30.21 22.13
N GLU A 3 -97.73 30.28 23.15
CA GLU A 3 -97.92 29.71 24.49
C GLU A 3 -97.49 28.23 24.54
N ASP A 4 -97.26 27.80 25.77
CA ASP A 4 -97.20 26.43 26.26
C ASP A 4 -95.99 25.52 25.89
N THR A 5 -95.04 25.29 26.81
CA THR A 5 -95.16 24.62 28.12
C THR A 5 -95.12 23.09 27.97
N VAL A 6 -93.96 22.55 28.34
CA VAL A 6 -93.79 21.41 29.27
C VAL A 6 -93.69 19.97 28.73
N MET A 7 -92.57 19.38 29.16
CA MET A 7 -92.32 17.99 29.58
C MET A 7 -92.60 16.81 28.63
N GLY A 8 -91.51 16.15 28.23
CA GLY A 8 -91.37 14.69 28.33
C GLY A 8 -90.04 14.39 29.03
N ARG A 9 -90.01 13.80 30.24
CA ARG A 9 -89.98 12.35 30.57
C ARG A 9 -88.66 11.62 30.18
N PRO A 10 -88.30 10.50 30.83
CA PRO A 10 -87.16 10.41 31.75
C PRO A 10 -86.12 9.35 31.30
N ALA A 11 -85.16 9.07 32.21
CA ALA A 11 -84.12 8.02 32.17
C ALA A 11 -82.79 8.48 31.56
N ASP A 12 -81.73 8.54 32.37
CA ASP A 12 -80.87 7.37 32.54
C ASP A 12 -79.82 7.63 33.61
N GLY A 13 -79.52 6.59 34.38
CA GLY A 13 -78.51 6.63 35.41
C GLY A 13 -77.13 6.90 34.82
N ILE A 14 -76.40 7.86 35.39
CA ILE A 14 -74.95 7.95 35.20
C ILE A 14 -74.30 7.90 36.57
N ARG A 15 -73.87 6.69 36.94
CA ARG A 15 -72.79 6.46 37.91
C ARG A 15 -71.60 7.29 37.47
N VAL A 16 -71.20 8.25 38.28
CA VAL A 16 -69.89 8.91 38.12
C VAL A 16 -68.81 7.89 38.52
N PRO A 17 -67.86 7.55 37.64
CA PRO A 17 -66.82 6.56 37.94
C PRO A 17 -65.81 7.14 38.94
N ALA A 18 -65.40 6.30 39.91
CA ALA A 18 -64.28 6.58 40.80
C ALA A 18 -62.99 6.82 39.98
N PRO A 19 -62.04 7.66 40.47
CA PRO A 19 -60.79 7.91 39.77
C PRO A 19 -60.05 6.60 39.51
N GLY A 20 -59.90 6.26 38.23
CA GLY A 20 -59.09 5.15 37.76
C GLY A 20 -57.67 5.32 38.28
N THR A 21 -57.26 4.41 39.14
CA THR A 21 -55.86 4.23 39.48
C THR A 21 -55.21 3.53 38.29
N ASP A 22 -54.65 4.32 37.37
CA ASP A 22 -53.71 3.80 36.37
C ASP A 22 -52.42 3.40 37.09
N ARG A 23 -52.46 2.24 37.74
CA ARG A 23 -51.27 1.51 38.14
C ARG A 23 -50.77 0.78 36.90
N THR A 24 -49.93 1.45 36.13
CA THR A 24 -49.07 0.74 35.18
C THR A 24 -48.26 -0.30 35.96
N PRO A 25 -48.17 -1.56 35.50
CA PRO A 25 -47.55 -2.60 36.30
C PRO A 25 -46.02 -2.50 36.21
N TRP A 26 -45.38 -2.25 37.35
CA TRP A 26 -43.94 -2.06 37.56
C TRP A 26 -43.03 -3.29 37.27
N TRP A 27 -43.58 -4.38 36.73
CA TRP A 27 -42.89 -5.68 36.62
C TRP A 27 -42.47 -6.07 35.19
N ARG A 28 -42.37 -5.11 34.25
CA ARG A 28 -41.70 -5.36 32.96
C ARG A 28 -40.19 -5.27 33.12
N THR A 29 -39.68 -6.36 33.68
CA THR A 29 -38.34 -6.95 33.54
C THR A 29 -37.23 -6.16 32.78
N PRO A 30 -36.05 -5.94 33.41
CA PRO A 30 -34.95 -5.15 32.85
C PRO A 30 -33.99 -5.91 31.91
N TRP A 31 -34.35 -7.09 31.38
CA TRP A 31 -33.43 -7.92 30.57
C TRP A 31 -33.33 -7.52 29.09
N TRP A 32 -34.10 -6.53 28.64
CA TRP A 32 -34.17 -6.11 27.23
C TRP A 32 -32.89 -5.43 26.67
N PRO A 33 -32.20 -4.51 27.37
CA PRO A 33 -30.99 -3.88 26.82
C PRO A 33 -29.79 -4.84 26.71
N LEU A 34 -29.76 -5.90 27.53
CA LEU A 34 -28.69 -6.91 27.49
C LEU A 34 -28.71 -7.72 26.18
N ARG A 35 -29.89 -7.92 25.56
CA ARG A 35 -30.00 -8.57 24.25
C ARG A 35 -29.69 -7.62 23.10
N ALA A 36 -29.93 -6.31 23.27
CA ALA A 36 -29.68 -5.30 22.23
C ALA A 36 -28.17 -5.09 21.96
N ALA A 37 -27.33 -5.21 22.98
CA ALA A 37 -25.87 -5.10 22.83
C ALA A 37 -25.18 -6.40 22.38
N ALA A 38 -25.84 -7.56 22.52
CA ALA A 38 -25.23 -8.85 22.20
C ALA A 38 -24.95 -9.02 20.69
N VAL A 39 -25.84 -8.53 19.84
CA VAL A 39 -25.72 -8.60 18.37
C VAL A 39 -24.53 -7.80 17.83
N PRO A 40 -24.33 -6.51 18.15
CA PRO A 40 -23.17 -5.75 17.67
C PRO A 40 -21.84 -6.26 18.24
N LEU A 41 -21.82 -6.80 19.46
CA LEU A 41 -20.62 -7.41 20.04
C LEU A 41 -20.24 -8.71 19.31
N LEU A 42 -21.20 -9.57 19.00
CA LEU A 42 -20.96 -10.79 18.22
C LEU A 42 -20.50 -10.47 16.79
N ALA A 43 -21.10 -9.47 16.14
CA ALA A 43 -20.68 -9.02 14.82
C ALA A 43 -19.24 -8.47 14.85
N SER A 44 -18.89 -7.68 15.86
CA SER A 44 -17.54 -7.14 16.04
C SER A 44 -16.50 -8.23 16.32
N LEU A 45 -16.85 -9.26 17.09
CA LEU A 45 -15.98 -10.40 17.35
C LEU A 45 -15.79 -11.28 16.10
N LEU A 46 -16.82 -11.46 15.29
CA LEU A 46 -16.74 -12.20 14.02
C LEU A 46 -15.89 -11.46 12.98
N THR A 47 -16.04 -10.14 12.86
CA THR A 47 -15.20 -9.34 11.95
C THR A 47 -13.75 -9.31 12.42
N LEU A 48 -13.50 -9.19 13.73
CA LEU A 48 -12.15 -9.25 14.27
C LEU A 48 -11.53 -10.65 14.08
N GLY A 49 -12.31 -11.72 14.31
CA GLY A 49 -11.86 -13.10 14.11
C GLY A 49 -11.52 -13.42 12.66
N THR A 50 -12.34 -12.97 11.70
CA THR A 50 -12.05 -13.13 10.27
C THR A 50 -10.84 -12.29 9.84
N LEU A 51 -10.67 -11.07 10.37
CA LEU A 51 -9.48 -10.26 10.12
C LEU A 51 -8.20 -10.90 10.67
N VAL A 52 -8.24 -11.45 11.89
CA VAL A 52 -7.10 -12.16 12.49
C VAL A 52 -6.76 -13.42 11.69
N ALA A 53 -7.76 -14.19 11.27
CA ALA A 53 -7.54 -15.34 10.39
C ALA A 53 -6.92 -14.91 9.03
N TRP A 54 -7.35 -13.77 8.48
CA TRP A 54 -6.80 -13.23 7.24
C TRP A 54 -5.35 -12.75 7.37
N THR A 55 -5.01 -12.03 8.45
CA THR A 55 -3.65 -11.53 8.69
C THR A 55 -2.68 -12.66 9.02
N THR A 56 -3.10 -13.64 9.82
CA THR A 56 -2.29 -14.84 10.14
C THR A 56 -2.04 -15.74 8.93
N THR A 57 -2.94 -15.75 7.95
CA THR A 57 -2.75 -16.48 6.68
C THR A 57 -1.76 -15.76 5.73
N GLY A 58 -1.18 -14.62 6.13
CA GLY A 58 -0.18 -13.89 5.32
C GLY A 58 -0.76 -13.13 4.12
N ARG A 59 -2.10 -13.05 4.01
CA ARG A 59 -2.79 -12.30 2.94
C ARG A 59 -2.86 -10.80 3.18
N ALA A 60 -2.35 -10.31 4.32
CA ALA A 60 -2.17 -8.88 4.59
C ALA A 60 -1.05 -8.25 3.75
N GLY A 61 -0.32 -9.03 2.94
CA GLY A 61 0.87 -8.59 2.21
C GLY A 61 2.07 -8.56 3.15
N THR A 62 3.14 -9.24 2.80
CA THR A 62 4.41 -9.10 3.50
C THR A 62 5.13 -7.85 3.00
N PRO A 63 5.94 -7.18 3.85
CA PRO A 63 6.76 -6.05 3.38
C PRO A 63 7.68 -6.50 2.24
N ALA A 64 8.16 -5.55 1.43
CA ALA A 64 9.14 -5.83 0.39
C ALA A 64 10.39 -6.47 1.02
N VAL A 65 10.88 -7.55 0.41
CA VAL A 65 12.11 -8.23 0.82
C VAL A 65 13.03 -8.24 -0.37
N LEU A 66 13.93 -7.26 -0.40
CA LEU A 66 14.77 -6.99 -1.56
C LEU A 66 16.14 -7.67 -1.43
N SER A 67 16.59 -8.28 -2.52
CA SER A 67 17.96 -8.78 -2.67
C SER A 67 18.54 -8.34 -4.00
N VAL A 68 19.81 -7.93 -4.01
CA VAL A 68 20.48 -7.46 -5.23
C VAL A 68 21.51 -8.48 -5.68
N ARG A 69 21.47 -8.84 -6.96
CA ARG A 69 22.34 -9.84 -7.60
C ARG A 69 22.86 -9.31 -8.94
N ASP A 70 23.88 -9.98 -9.46
CA ASP A 70 24.42 -9.75 -10.82
C ASP A 70 24.80 -8.30 -11.12
N GLY A 71 25.39 -7.61 -10.13
CA GLY A 71 25.88 -6.25 -10.31
C GLY A 71 26.99 -6.22 -11.37
N ARG A 72 26.81 -5.40 -12.40
CA ARG A 72 27.78 -5.20 -13.47
C ARG A 72 27.90 -3.72 -13.80
N VAL A 73 29.10 -3.26 -14.05
CA VAL A 73 29.38 -1.90 -14.52
C VAL A 73 30.22 -1.98 -15.78
N PHE A 74 29.89 -1.18 -16.77
CA PHE A 74 30.70 -1.12 -17.97
C PHE A 74 31.98 -0.35 -17.72
N VAL A 75 33.08 -0.89 -18.24
CA VAL A 75 34.34 -0.15 -18.31
C VAL A 75 34.09 1.07 -19.22
N PRO A 76 34.36 2.30 -18.75
CA PRO A 76 34.09 3.50 -19.51
C PRO A 76 34.82 3.47 -20.86
N GLN A 77 34.08 3.62 -21.95
CA GLN A 77 34.65 3.75 -23.29
C GLN A 77 34.85 5.21 -23.70
N ASN A 78 34.20 6.13 -23.00
CA ASN A 78 34.31 7.57 -23.20
C ASN A 78 34.48 8.27 -21.84
N PRO A 79 34.96 9.53 -21.82
CA PRO A 79 35.16 10.28 -20.58
C PRO A 79 33.86 10.87 -20.01
N GLU A 80 32.73 10.72 -20.70
CA GLU A 80 31.49 11.42 -20.35
C GLU A 80 30.66 10.69 -19.32
N ALA A 81 30.46 9.38 -19.51
CA ALA A 81 29.62 8.57 -18.63
C ALA A 81 29.91 7.08 -18.79
N THR A 82 29.50 6.30 -17.78
CA THR A 82 29.38 4.85 -17.90
C THR A 82 28.05 4.37 -17.35
N ALA A 83 27.67 3.14 -17.68
CA ALA A 83 26.42 2.51 -17.25
C ALA A 83 26.70 1.34 -16.30
N ALA A 84 25.88 1.22 -15.26
CA ALA A 84 25.83 0.08 -14.37
C ALA A 84 24.43 -0.57 -14.37
N PHE A 85 24.41 -1.86 -14.09
CA PHE A 85 23.24 -2.72 -14.16
C PHE A 85 23.19 -3.62 -12.93
N PHE A 86 21.99 -3.80 -12.40
CA PHE A 86 21.73 -4.65 -11.25
C PHE A 86 20.46 -5.47 -11.51
N THR A 87 20.41 -6.66 -10.92
CA THR A 87 19.16 -7.43 -10.82
C THR A 87 18.67 -7.34 -9.39
N ILE A 88 17.48 -6.77 -9.19
CA ILE A 88 16.88 -6.62 -7.86
C ILE A 88 15.69 -7.56 -7.79
N VAL A 89 15.73 -8.51 -6.86
CA VAL A 89 14.67 -9.50 -6.64
C VAL A 89 13.89 -9.10 -5.39
N ASN A 90 12.58 -9.02 -5.50
CA ASN A 90 11.68 -8.78 -4.39
C ASN A 90 10.90 -10.07 -4.08
N SER A 91 11.27 -10.74 -3.00
CA SER A 91 10.56 -11.92 -2.51
C SER A 91 9.42 -11.57 -1.53
N GLY A 92 9.20 -10.28 -1.28
CA GLY A 92 8.11 -9.78 -0.44
C GLY A 92 6.78 -9.68 -1.19
N GLY A 93 5.72 -9.41 -0.42
CA GLY A 93 4.34 -9.28 -0.92
C GLY A 93 3.90 -7.86 -1.24
N SER A 94 4.82 -6.89 -1.16
CA SER A 94 4.58 -5.48 -1.46
C SER A 94 5.59 -4.95 -2.48
N ASP A 95 5.15 -4.07 -3.38
CA ASP A 95 6.02 -3.38 -4.32
C ASP A 95 6.96 -2.43 -3.59
N ASP A 96 8.15 -2.19 -4.16
CA ASP A 96 9.05 -1.10 -3.72
C ASP A 96 9.49 -0.27 -4.94
N ARG A 97 10.18 0.84 -4.71
CA ARG A 97 10.74 1.71 -5.73
C ARG A 97 12.20 1.98 -5.45
N LEU A 98 13.05 1.68 -6.42
CA LEU A 98 14.43 2.16 -6.46
C LEU A 98 14.39 3.66 -6.79
N THR A 99 14.77 4.51 -5.86
CA THR A 99 14.70 5.99 -5.97
C THR A 99 16.05 6.62 -6.31
N GLY A 100 17.14 5.89 -6.09
CA GLY A 100 18.47 6.39 -6.40
C GLY A 100 19.56 5.36 -6.21
N VAL A 101 20.75 5.70 -6.68
CA VAL A 101 21.95 4.89 -6.50
C VAL A 101 23.09 5.83 -6.14
N THR A 102 23.87 5.46 -5.13
CA THR A 102 25.14 6.12 -4.80
C THR A 102 26.28 5.32 -5.41
N ALA A 103 27.05 5.97 -6.29
CA ALA A 103 28.26 5.40 -6.87
C ALA A 103 29.43 5.47 -5.86
N PRO A 104 30.46 4.62 -6.02
CA PRO A 104 31.64 4.70 -5.16
C PRO A 104 32.33 6.06 -5.30
N ALA A 105 33.06 6.43 -4.24
CA ALA A 105 33.81 7.70 -4.16
C ALA A 105 32.94 8.97 -4.36
N GLY A 106 31.63 8.88 -4.11
CA GLY A 106 30.72 10.03 -4.18
C GLY A 106 30.37 10.47 -5.61
N GLY A 107 30.61 9.61 -6.61
CA GLY A 107 30.20 9.88 -7.99
C GLY A 107 28.68 10.08 -8.10
N ARG A 108 28.23 10.95 -9.03
CA ARG A 108 26.81 11.11 -9.31
C ARG A 108 26.33 9.92 -10.13
N ALA A 109 25.37 9.18 -9.57
CA ALA A 109 24.65 8.13 -10.28
C ALA A 109 23.17 8.53 -10.41
N MET A 110 22.62 8.30 -11.60
CA MET A 110 21.25 8.65 -11.94
C MET A 110 20.59 7.47 -12.66
N LEU A 111 19.28 7.31 -12.46
CA LEU A 111 18.53 6.26 -13.15
C LEU A 111 18.12 6.76 -14.53
N SER A 112 18.35 5.94 -15.54
CA SER A 112 18.00 6.21 -16.93
C SER A 112 17.18 5.06 -17.48
N ARG A 113 16.19 5.38 -18.31
CA ARG A 113 15.37 4.41 -19.05
C ARG A 113 15.54 4.65 -20.53
N ARG A 114 15.69 3.59 -21.29
CA ARG A 114 15.69 3.67 -22.75
C ARG A 114 14.25 3.75 -23.27
N ILE A 115 14.00 4.72 -24.14
CA ILE A 115 12.69 4.91 -24.78
C ILE A 115 12.86 4.82 -26.28
N VAL A 116 11.85 4.27 -26.97
CA VAL A 116 11.79 4.31 -28.43
C VAL A 116 10.95 5.52 -28.80
N THR A 117 11.60 6.52 -29.39
CA THR A 117 10.90 7.66 -29.98
C THR A 117 10.42 7.26 -31.37
N GLY A 118 9.19 7.69 -31.73
CA GLY A 118 8.61 7.41 -33.05
C GLY A 118 9.61 7.72 -34.17
N LYS A 119 9.74 6.80 -35.14
CA LYS A 119 10.80 6.70 -36.18
C LYS A 119 12.03 5.83 -35.82
N GLY A 120 11.92 4.91 -34.86
CA GLY A 120 12.98 3.94 -34.57
C GLY A 120 14.23 4.55 -33.92
N MET A 121 14.13 5.78 -33.43
CA MET A 121 15.21 6.45 -32.70
C MET A 121 15.17 6.02 -31.23
N HIS A 122 16.29 5.50 -30.73
CA HIS A 122 16.45 5.15 -29.32
C HIS A 122 16.88 6.38 -28.52
N GLY A 123 16.01 6.87 -27.65
CA GLY A 123 16.31 7.93 -26.69
C GLY A 123 16.66 7.38 -25.30
N MET A 124 17.25 8.22 -24.47
CA MET A 124 17.40 8.00 -23.04
C MET A 124 16.58 9.04 -22.29
N GLN A 125 15.82 8.59 -21.30
CA GLN A 125 15.05 9.44 -20.41
C GLN A 125 15.52 9.23 -18.97
N MET A 126 15.84 10.32 -18.29
CA MET A 126 16.14 10.27 -16.86
C MET A 126 14.86 9.96 -16.08
N VAL A 127 14.94 9.01 -15.16
CA VAL A 127 13.82 8.62 -14.31
C VAL A 127 14.20 8.86 -12.85
N SER A 128 13.26 9.37 -12.07
CA SER A 128 13.47 9.60 -10.64
C SER A 128 13.31 8.33 -9.81
N ALA A 129 12.53 7.37 -10.29
CA ALA A 129 12.33 6.10 -9.61
C ALA A 129 11.95 4.97 -10.57
N VAL A 130 12.22 3.74 -10.16
CA VAL A 130 11.87 2.51 -10.89
C VAL A 130 11.24 1.51 -9.95
N THR A 131 10.06 1.01 -10.31
CA THR A 131 9.32 0.04 -9.50
C THR A 131 9.99 -1.34 -9.52
N VAL A 132 10.05 -1.97 -8.34
CA VAL A 132 10.42 -3.37 -8.13
C VAL A 132 9.16 -4.11 -7.66
N PRO A 133 8.53 -4.94 -8.52
CA PRO A 133 7.24 -5.55 -8.21
C PRO A 133 7.34 -6.62 -7.11
N ALA A 134 6.30 -6.76 -6.29
CA ALA A 134 6.13 -7.83 -5.31
C ALA A 134 6.25 -9.21 -5.97
N GLY A 135 6.94 -10.15 -5.31
CA GLY A 135 7.18 -11.50 -5.83
C GLY A 135 7.93 -11.56 -7.17
N GLY A 136 8.49 -10.44 -7.63
CA GLY A 136 9.10 -10.31 -8.96
C GLY A 136 10.55 -9.81 -8.92
N ALA A 137 11.05 -9.38 -10.07
CA ALA A 137 12.40 -8.84 -10.18
C ALA A 137 12.48 -7.67 -11.16
N LEU A 138 13.24 -6.65 -10.79
CA LEU A 138 13.69 -5.60 -11.68
C LEU A 138 15.04 -6.00 -12.28
N ARG A 139 15.06 -6.24 -13.60
CA ARG A 139 16.29 -6.55 -14.35
C ARG A 139 16.73 -5.32 -15.16
N MET A 140 17.82 -4.70 -14.73
CA MET A 140 18.44 -3.60 -15.46
C MET A 140 19.27 -4.12 -16.63
N THR A 141 19.13 -3.50 -17.78
CA THR A 141 19.86 -3.83 -19.01
C THR A 141 20.09 -2.57 -19.83
N ALA A 142 21.03 -2.62 -20.77
CA ALA A 142 21.30 -1.51 -21.70
C ALA A 142 20.10 -1.13 -22.60
N ASN A 143 19.03 -1.93 -22.60
CA ASN A 143 17.85 -1.72 -23.43
C ASN A 143 16.60 -1.36 -22.61
N THR A 144 16.64 -1.45 -21.28
CA THR A 144 15.48 -1.20 -20.41
C THR A 144 15.76 -0.01 -19.49
N VAL A 145 16.40 -0.29 -18.37
CA VAL A 145 16.76 0.67 -17.33
C VAL A 145 18.21 0.43 -16.97
N ASP A 146 18.96 1.51 -16.79
CA ASP A 146 20.36 1.50 -16.42
C ASP A 146 20.67 2.59 -15.38
N VAL A 147 21.79 2.44 -14.68
CA VAL A 147 22.32 3.43 -13.76
C VAL A 147 23.45 4.15 -14.47
N MET A 148 23.21 5.39 -14.88
CA MET A 148 24.22 6.24 -15.50
C MET A 148 25.10 6.90 -14.44
N ILE A 149 26.42 6.79 -14.58
CA ILE A 149 27.42 7.35 -13.67
C ILE A 149 28.20 8.43 -14.38
N LYS A 150 28.23 9.64 -13.81
CA LYS A 150 28.95 10.80 -14.36
C LYS A 150 29.61 11.63 -13.24
N PRO A 151 30.92 11.93 -13.33
CA PRO A 151 31.88 11.41 -14.29
C PRO A 151 32.13 9.90 -14.10
N PRO A 152 32.58 9.17 -15.14
CA PRO A 152 32.86 7.76 -15.03
C PRO A 152 34.07 7.50 -14.12
N PRO A 153 34.03 6.46 -13.25
CA PRO A 153 35.17 6.09 -12.42
C PRO A 153 36.28 5.44 -13.27
N ARG A 154 37.54 5.60 -12.86
CA ARG A 154 38.68 4.90 -13.49
C ARG A 154 38.72 3.45 -13.03
N ILE A 155 38.32 2.53 -13.89
CA ILE A 155 38.18 1.09 -13.58
C ILE A 155 38.67 0.23 -14.75
N ALA A 156 39.22 -0.93 -14.44
CA ALA A 156 39.65 -1.95 -15.41
C ALA A 156 38.68 -3.15 -15.40
N PRO A 157 38.61 -3.95 -16.49
CA PRO A 157 37.84 -5.19 -16.49
C PRO A 157 38.26 -6.11 -15.33
N GLY A 158 37.30 -6.60 -14.55
CA GLY A 158 37.55 -7.43 -13.36
C GLY A 158 37.49 -6.68 -12.03
N ASP A 159 37.56 -5.35 -12.04
CA ASP A 159 37.43 -4.54 -10.84
C ASP A 159 36.04 -4.68 -10.20
N ARG A 160 35.97 -4.53 -8.88
CA ARG A 160 34.71 -4.56 -8.13
C ARG A 160 34.45 -3.22 -7.48
N LEU A 161 33.31 -2.63 -7.84
CA LEU A 161 32.86 -1.33 -7.36
C LEU A 161 31.71 -1.52 -6.39
N THR A 162 31.75 -0.84 -5.25
CA THR A 162 30.68 -0.88 -4.26
C THR A 162 29.67 0.21 -4.55
N PHE A 163 28.40 -0.16 -4.66
CA PHE A 163 27.26 0.74 -4.88
C PHE A 163 26.28 0.60 -3.74
N THR A 164 25.58 1.69 -3.41
CA THR A 164 24.47 1.67 -2.47
C THR A 164 23.20 2.04 -3.21
N LEU A 165 22.23 1.13 -3.25
CA LEU A 165 20.94 1.31 -3.87
C LEU A 165 19.96 1.81 -2.82
N HIS A 166 19.27 2.91 -3.11
CA HIS A 166 18.30 3.53 -2.22
C HIS A 166 16.88 3.21 -2.66
N PHE A 167 16.09 2.73 -1.73
CA PHE A 167 14.70 2.36 -1.96
C PHE A 167 13.78 3.31 -1.20
N ARG A 168 12.51 3.32 -1.57
CA ARG A 168 11.51 4.18 -0.93
C ARG A 168 11.12 3.63 0.42
N ASP A 169 10.78 2.34 0.46
CA ASP A 169 10.16 1.71 1.62
C ASP A 169 11.14 0.74 2.31
N SER A 170 12.07 0.15 1.55
CA SER A 170 13.14 -0.69 2.11
C SER A 170 14.40 0.08 2.52
N PRO A 171 15.20 -0.45 3.46
CA PRO A 171 16.53 0.06 3.75
C PRO A 171 17.46 0.06 2.53
N PRO A 172 18.46 0.96 2.48
CA PRO A 172 19.46 0.95 1.42
C PRO A 172 20.25 -0.36 1.38
N ILE A 173 20.50 -0.88 0.18
CA ILE A 173 21.26 -2.11 -0.03
C ILE A 173 22.61 -1.79 -0.65
N THR A 174 23.68 -2.16 0.05
CA THR A 174 25.04 -2.08 -0.48
C THR A 174 25.40 -3.35 -1.23
N THR A 175 25.82 -3.21 -2.48
CA THR A 175 26.16 -4.33 -3.38
C THR A 175 27.45 -4.06 -4.14
N ARG A 176 28.02 -5.10 -4.74
CA ARG A 176 29.21 -5.01 -5.59
C ARG A 176 28.84 -5.21 -7.05
N ALA A 177 29.40 -4.36 -7.91
CA ALA A 177 29.31 -4.52 -9.35
C ALA A 177 30.68 -4.90 -9.93
N LEU A 178 30.70 -5.89 -10.81
CA LEU A 178 31.89 -6.29 -11.56
C LEU A 178 32.05 -5.42 -12.80
N ALA A 179 33.24 -4.86 -13.00
CA ALA A 179 33.61 -4.13 -14.19
C ALA A 179 33.77 -5.09 -15.38
N VAL A 180 32.93 -4.93 -16.40
CA VAL A 180 32.92 -5.76 -17.61
C VAL A 180 33.03 -4.89 -18.86
N ARG A 181 33.54 -5.46 -19.95
CA ARG A 181 33.58 -4.74 -21.24
C ARG A 181 32.17 -4.71 -21.85
N PRO A 182 31.74 -3.57 -22.42
CA PRO A 182 30.52 -3.52 -23.23
C PRO A 182 30.57 -4.54 -24.37
N GLY A 183 29.47 -5.25 -24.61
CA GLY A 183 29.36 -6.20 -25.73
C GLY A 183 29.78 -7.65 -25.44
N ARG A 184 30.00 -8.02 -24.17
CA ARG A 184 30.14 -9.40 -23.73
C ARG A 184 29.08 -9.80 -22.72
#